data_AF-A0A7L3FZG8-F1
#
_entry.id   AF-A0A7L3FZG8-F1
#
_cell.length_a   1.000
_cell.length_b   1.000
_cell.length_c   1.000
_cell.angle_alpha   90.00
_cell.angle_beta   90.00
_cell.angle_gamma   90.00
#
_symmetry.space_group_name_H-M   'P 1'
#
loop_
_entity.id
_entity.type
_entity.pdbx_description
1 polymer ?
#
loop_
_entity_poly.entity_id
_entity_poly.type
_entity_poly.pdbx_seq_one_letter_code
_entity_poly.pdbx_strand_id
1 'polypeptide(L)'
;LNKLHYFKRSGAQHLFFQGVAFNRETQQMNPELIPSGKLSMVHTTMEENFIEGTLHFLNEFVSCRYCPPKEIVSYLITQILLHPHQGEILKDTYMLLMKIQTLHPANVSTVGWDWTLLKYIMEDEEKPPGWLLFLQYVVQTLEDDFQHNLRLRLLQKSIAKKVLSCDKCFSNVKEVVEWLVAAVTGVGFTQPLEQPQEVSSTSAETRAECSSSAPWLPSTNQAEVAPPAFFTQKVMLLLQRMLSIAVEVDRSPNCSSCKIADVMFSFILNIPLRSQR
;
A
#
# COMPACT_ATOMS: atom_id res chain seq x y z
N LEU A 1 29.00 -11.66 12.23
CA LEU A 1 28.39 -10.78 11.20
C LEU A 1 27.58 -11.53 10.12
N ASN A 2 27.33 -12.85 10.24
CA ASN A 2 26.69 -13.68 9.20
C ASN A 2 25.21 -14.06 9.49
N LYS A 3 24.36 -13.16 9.98
CA LYS A 3 22.94 -13.49 10.28
C LYS A 3 21.88 -12.70 9.51
N LEU A 4 22.25 -11.94 8.46
CA LEU A 4 21.30 -11.24 7.58
C LEU A 4 20.90 -12.06 6.33
N HIS A 5 21.06 -13.39 6.36
CA HIS A 5 20.78 -14.26 5.20
C HIS A 5 19.29 -14.51 4.93
N TYR A 6 18.39 -14.11 5.84
CA TYR A 6 16.94 -14.36 5.68
C TYR A 6 16.24 -13.44 4.67
N PHE A 7 16.86 -12.35 4.23
CA PHE A 7 16.28 -11.42 3.25
C PHE A 7 17.09 -11.31 1.96
N LYS A 8 17.68 -12.41 1.49
CA LYS A 8 18.06 -12.54 0.08
C LYS A 8 16.82 -12.83 -0.80
N ARG A 9 15.70 -12.16 -0.53
CA ARG A 9 14.64 -12.01 -1.54
C ARG A 9 15.18 -11.00 -2.53
N SER A 10 15.25 -11.38 -3.80
CA SER A 10 15.28 -10.41 -4.89
C SER A 10 14.25 -9.33 -4.55
N GLY A 11 14.65 -8.05 -4.57
CA GLY A 11 13.73 -6.93 -4.28
C GLY A 11 12.41 -7.19 -5.00
N ALA A 12 11.29 -6.95 -4.30
CA ALA A 12 9.98 -7.48 -4.64
C ALA A 12 9.82 -7.54 -6.16
N GLN A 13 9.64 -8.76 -6.69
CA GLN A 13 9.37 -8.93 -8.11
C GLN A 13 8.13 -8.09 -8.40
N HIS A 14 8.32 -6.95 -9.06
CA HIS A 14 7.23 -6.17 -9.61
C HIS A 14 6.53 -7.13 -10.57
N LEU A 15 5.41 -7.72 -10.14
CA LEU A 15 4.66 -8.71 -10.91
C LEU A 15 4.29 -8.21 -12.32
N PHE A 16 4.37 -6.90 -12.55
CA PHE A 16 4.07 -6.21 -13.80
C PHE A 16 5.31 -5.79 -14.63
N PHE A 17 6.53 -5.84 -14.09
CA PHE A 17 7.75 -5.37 -14.79
C PHE A 17 8.83 -6.45 -14.89
N GLN A 18 8.45 -7.72 -15.01
CA GLN A 18 9.36 -8.86 -15.10
C GLN A 18 10.22 -8.90 -16.39
N GLY A 19 10.10 -7.89 -17.27
CA GLY A 19 10.82 -7.80 -18.55
C GLY A 19 11.66 -6.52 -18.75
N VAL A 20 11.69 -5.58 -17.82
CA VAL A 20 12.59 -4.42 -17.94
C VAL A 20 13.96 -4.86 -17.45
N ALA A 21 14.82 -5.28 -18.38
CA ALA A 21 16.23 -5.49 -18.10
C ALA A 21 16.79 -4.19 -17.50
N PHE A 22 16.97 -4.18 -16.18
CA PHE A 22 17.54 -3.07 -15.44
C PHE A 22 19.02 -2.99 -15.80
N ASN A 23 19.32 -2.28 -16.88
CA ASN A 23 20.69 -2.10 -17.33
C ASN A 23 21.44 -1.28 -16.27
N ARG A 24 22.51 -1.85 -15.69
CA ARG A 24 23.31 -1.20 -14.63
C ARG A 24 23.89 0.15 -15.06
N GLU A 25 23.94 0.42 -16.37
CA GLU A 25 24.50 1.63 -16.96
C GLU A 25 23.62 2.88 -16.79
N THR A 26 22.31 2.75 -16.53
CA THR A 26 21.43 3.91 -16.31
C THR A 26 21.45 4.49 -14.89
N GLN A 27 22.16 3.86 -13.94
CA GLN A 27 22.30 4.37 -12.57
C GLN A 27 23.11 5.67 -12.44
N GLN A 28 23.73 6.17 -13.52
CA GLN A 28 24.64 7.32 -13.49
C GLN A 28 24.07 8.63 -14.07
N MET A 29 22.84 8.67 -14.57
CA MET A 29 22.21 9.95 -14.89
C MET A 29 21.51 10.49 -13.65
N ASN A 30 21.88 11.69 -13.22
CA ASN A 30 21.10 12.44 -12.24
C ASN A 30 19.70 12.65 -12.85
N PRO A 31 18.63 12.15 -12.20
CA PRO A 31 17.29 12.34 -12.72
C PRO A 31 16.97 13.84 -12.74
N GLU A 32 16.54 14.32 -13.89
CA GLU A 32 16.09 15.69 -14.08
C GLU A 32 14.59 15.78 -13.79
N LEU A 33 14.13 16.94 -13.32
CA LEU A 33 12.70 17.20 -13.24
C LEU A 33 12.12 17.30 -14.66
N ILE A 34 10.85 16.91 -14.82
CA ILE A 34 10.13 17.12 -16.08
C ILE A 34 10.27 18.61 -16.48
N PRO A 35 10.62 18.93 -17.75
CA PRO A 35 10.77 20.30 -18.20
C PRO A 35 9.51 21.15 -17.98
N SER A 36 9.69 22.43 -17.68
CA SER A 36 8.60 23.35 -17.29
C SER A 36 7.46 23.40 -18.31
N GLY A 37 7.75 23.38 -19.61
CA GLY A 37 6.72 23.37 -20.65
C GLY A 37 5.80 22.14 -20.60
N LYS A 38 6.37 20.96 -20.35
CA LYS A 38 5.60 19.72 -20.16
C LYS A 38 4.85 19.71 -18.83
N LEU A 39 5.47 20.21 -17.76
CA LEU A 39 4.82 20.35 -16.47
C LEU A 39 3.62 21.28 -16.53
N SER A 40 3.69 22.36 -17.32
CA SER A 40 2.55 23.27 -17.51
C SER A 40 1.33 22.54 -18.05
N MET A 41 1.50 21.59 -18.98
CA MET A 41 0.39 20.79 -19.51
C MET A 41 -0.25 19.92 -18.42
N VAL A 42 0.58 19.30 -17.57
CA VAL A 42 0.10 18.52 -16.42
C VAL A 42 -0.65 19.42 -15.43
N HIS A 43 -0.09 20.59 -15.10
CA HIS A 43 -0.72 21.54 -14.18
C HIS A 43 -2.07 22.04 -14.71
N THR A 44 -2.18 22.38 -16.00
CA THR A 44 -3.46 22.75 -16.61
C THR A 44 -4.50 21.65 -16.44
N THR A 45 -4.15 20.38 -16.72
CA THR A 45 -5.10 19.28 -16.53
C THR A 45 -5.45 19.02 -15.07
N MET A 46 -4.54 19.29 -14.13
CA MET A 46 -4.81 19.20 -12.70
C MET A 46 -5.79 20.30 -12.25
N GLU A 47 -5.56 21.54 -12.70
CA GLU A 47 -6.42 22.69 -12.40
C GLU A 47 -7.84 22.51 -12.97
N GLU A 48 -7.96 21.89 -14.15
CA GLU A 48 -9.24 21.57 -14.79
C GLU A 48 -9.93 20.32 -14.22
N ASN A 49 -9.31 19.63 -13.24
CA ASN A 49 -9.76 18.35 -12.71
C ASN A 49 -9.92 17.25 -13.78
N PHE A 50 -9.17 17.34 -14.88
CA PHE A 50 -9.17 16.33 -15.93
C PHE A 50 -8.15 15.23 -15.61
N ILE A 51 -8.61 14.23 -14.86
CA ILE A 51 -7.78 13.18 -14.28
C ILE A 51 -7.14 12.29 -15.35
N GLU A 52 -7.91 11.87 -16.35
CA GLU A 52 -7.43 11.03 -17.44
C GLU A 52 -6.33 11.72 -18.24
N GLY A 53 -6.50 13.02 -18.52
CA GLY A 53 -5.46 13.84 -19.14
C GLY A 53 -4.21 13.98 -18.28
N THR A 54 -4.39 14.19 -16.98
CA THR A 54 -3.27 14.27 -16.02
C THR A 54 -2.46 12.97 -16.01
N LEU A 55 -3.13 11.82 -15.89
CA LEU A 55 -2.49 10.51 -15.91
C LEU A 55 -1.84 10.21 -17.25
N HIS A 56 -2.48 10.58 -18.36
CA HIS A 56 -1.94 10.42 -19.71
C HIS A 56 -0.62 11.18 -19.88
N PHE A 57 -0.61 12.48 -19.59
CA PHE A 57 0.60 13.29 -19.73
C PHE A 57 1.73 12.82 -18.81
N LEU A 58 1.42 12.49 -17.55
CA LEU A 58 2.43 11.96 -16.65
C LEU A 58 2.99 10.62 -17.13
N ASN A 59 2.14 9.72 -17.63
CA ASN A 59 2.62 8.45 -18.16
C ASN A 59 3.53 8.62 -19.39
N GLU A 60 3.26 9.63 -20.23
CA GLU A 60 4.12 9.96 -21.38
C GLU A 60 5.44 10.63 -20.95
N PHE A 61 5.40 11.53 -19.97
CA PHE A 61 6.55 12.37 -19.61
C PHE A 61 7.51 11.69 -18.61
N VAL A 62 7.01 10.80 -17.76
CA VAL A 62 7.82 10.05 -16.81
C VAL A 62 8.66 9.00 -17.55
N SER A 63 9.97 9.12 -17.43
CA SER A 63 10.98 8.26 -18.08
C SER A 63 12.19 8.09 -17.17
N CYS A 64 13.19 7.27 -17.54
CA CYS A 64 14.43 7.14 -16.77
C CYS A 64 15.18 8.48 -16.57
N ARG A 65 14.94 9.47 -17.44
CA ARG A 65 15.57 10.79 -17.35
C ARG A 65 14.74 11.79 -16.56
N TYR A 66 13.42 11.75 -16.72
CA TYR A 66 12.51 12.75 -16.17
C TYR A 66 11.65 12.18 -15.04
N CYS A 67 11.79 12.77 -13.86
CA CYS A 67 11.04 12.45 -12.65
C CYS A 67 10.00 13.54 -12.38
N PRO A 68 8.77 13.20 -11.95
CA PRO A 68 7.81 14.21 -11.53
C PRO A 68 8.23 14.84 -10.19
N PRO A 69 7.96 16.15 -9.98
CA PRO A 69 8.13 16.80 -8.68
C PRO A 69 7.32 16.10 -7.57
N LYS A 70 7.78 16.24 -6.32
CA LYS A 70 7.14 15.64 -5.14
C LYS A 70 5.67 16.07 -5.01
N GLU A 71 5.37 17.31 -5.36
CA GLU A 71 4.03 17.90 -5.28
C GLU A 71 3.05 17.14 -6.17
N ILE A 72 3.50 16.72 -7.36
CA ILE A 72 2.71 15.90 -8.29
C ILE A 72 2.51 14.49 -7.73
N VAL A 73 3.55 13.86 -7.19
CA VAL A 73 3.42 12.53 -6.57
C VAL A 73 2.43 12.60 -5.39
N SER A 74 2.49 13.66 -4.60
CA SER A 74 1.57 13.90 -3.48
C SER A 74 0.14 14.08 -3.99
N TYR A 75 -0.06 14.85 -5.06
CA TYR A 75 -1.36 15.03 -5.72
C TYR A 75 -1.95 13.70 -6.21
N LEU A 76 -1.16 12.86 -6.89
CA LEU A 76 -1.60 11.53 -7.35
C LEU A 76 -2.11 10.67 -6.19
N ILE A 77 -1.47 10.78 -5.02
CA ILE A 77 -1.87 10.03 -3.82
C ILE A 77 -3.15 10.64 -3.23
N THR A 78 -3.15 11.93 -2.91
CA THR A 78 -4.21 12.53 -2.08
C THR A 78 -5.46 12.90 -2.86
N GLN A 79 -5.33 13.31 -4.12
CA GLN A 79 -6.46 13.83 -4.92
C GLN A 79 -7.00 12.81 -5.92
N ILE A 80 -6.23 11.78 -6.25
CA ILE A 80 -6.67 10.72 -7.16
C ILE A 80 -6.80 9.40 -6.41
N LEU A 81 -5.70 8.82 -5.91
CA LEU A 81 -5.74 7.48 -5.33
C LEU A 81 -6.65 7.37 -4.09
N LEU A 82 -6.67 8.41 -3.25
CA LEU A 82 -7.45 8.45 -2.01
C LEU A 82 -8.80 9.17 -2.15
N HIS A 83 -9.22 9.52 -3.37
CA HIS A 83 -10.50 10.17 -3.63
C HIS A 83 -11.50 9.17 -4.27
N PRO A 84 -12.83 9.33 -4.10
CA PRO A 84 -13.84 8.47 -4.73
C PRO A 84 -13.87 8.56 -6.26
N HIS A 85 -12.93 7.87 -6.92
CA HIS A 85 -12.89 7.69 -8.38
C HIS A 85 -13.18 6.24 -8.79
N GLN A 86 -13.43 6.02 -10.08
CA GLN A 86 -13.66 4.69 -10.64
C GLN A 86 -12.44 3.77 -10.47
N GLY A 87 -12.68 2.46 -10.33
CA GLY A 87 -11.63 1.47 -10.07
C GLY A 87 -10.53 1.42 -11.13
N GLU A 88 -10.82 1.78 -12.39
CA GLU A 88 -9.83 1.86 -13.47
C GLU A 88 -8.85 3.01 -13.24
N ILE A 89 -9.35 4.22 -12.95
CA ILE A 89 -8.54 5.40 -12.62
C ILE A 89 -7.61 5.12 -11.43
N LEU A 90 -8.13 4.44 -10.39
CA LEU A 90 -7.32 4.09 -9.21
C LEU A 90 -6.20 3.10 -9.55
N LYS A 91 -6.49 2.11 -10.39
CA LYS A 91 -5.48 1.14 -10.86
C LYS A 91 -4.42 1.83 -11.73
N ASP A 92 -4.82 2.68 -12.66
CA ASP A 92 -3.90 3.43 -13.53
C ASP A 92 -3.01 4.38 -12.72
N THR A 93 -3.59 5.06 -11.74
CA THR A 93 -2.86 5.93 -10.80
C THR A 93 -1.83 5.10 -10.00
N TYR A 94 -2.25 3.96 -9.44
CA TYR A 94 -1.34 3.07 -8.74
C TYR A 94 -0.22 2.55 -9.66
N MET A 95 -0.54 2.17 -10.90
CA MET A 95 0.46 1.71 -11.88
C MET A 95 1.45 2.82 -12.24
N LEU A 96 0.99 4.06 -12.40
CA LEU A 96 1.86 5.21 -12.63
C LEU A 96 2.77 5.47 -11.43
N LEU A 97 2.26 5.43 -10.20
CA LEU A 97 3.06 5.55 -8.97
C LEU A 97 4.13 4.45 -8.89
N MET A 98 3.77 3.21 -9.24
CA MET A 98 4.72 2.10 -9.30
C MET A 98 5.78 2.28 -10.40
N LYS A 99 5.39 2.80 -11.57
CA LYS A 99 6.33 3.15 -12.65
C LYS A 99 7.31 4.24 -12.21
N ILE A 100 6.82 5.30 -11.57
CA ILE A 100 7.65 6.37 -11.01
C ILE A 100 8.66 5.77 -10.03
N GLN A 101 8.23 4.95 -9.08
CA GLN A 101 9.11 4.34 -8.08
C GLN A 101 10.14 3.39 -8.69
N THR A 102 9.77 2.66 -9.75
CA THR A 102 10.69 1.75 -10.46
C THR A 102 11.79 2.52 -11.19
N LEU A 103 11.44 3.65 -11.81
CA LEU A 103 12.39 4.50 -12.55
C LEU A 103 13.22 5.40 -11.63
N HIS A 104 12.59 5.91 -10.58
CA HIS A 104 13.12 6.91 -9.64
C HIS A 104 12.82 6.46 -8.20
N PRO A 105 13.68 5.61 -7.60
CA PRO A 105 13.48 5.14 -6.25
C PRO A 105 13.31 6.30 -5.25
N ALA A 106 12.24 6.22 -4.45
CA ALA A 106 11.92 7.26 -3.49
C ALA A 106 12.99 7.37 -2.40
N ASN A 107 13.21 8.59 -1.92
CA ASN A 107 14.01 8.88 -0.76
C ASN A 107 13.27 9.88 0.14
N VAL A 108 13.88 10.24 1.27
CA VAL A 108 13.25 11.10 2.29
C VAL A 108 12.78 12.46 1.74
N SER A 109 13.41 13.00 0.70
CA SER A 109 13.01 14.26 0.07
C SER A 109 11.99 14.11 -1.07
N THR A 110 11.88 12.93 -1.69
CA THR A 110 11.02 12.73 -2.87
C THR A 110 9.74 11.96 -2.59
N VAL A 111 9.64 11.29 -1.43
CA VAL A 111 8.43 10.55 -1.05
C VAL A 111 7.21 11.49 -0.97
N GLY A 112 6.12 11.09 -1.63
CA GLY A 112 4.87 11.88 -1.73
C GLY A 112 3.86 11.64 -0.60
N TRP A 113 4.21 10.84 0.41
CA TRP A 113 3.38 10.57 1.58
C TRP A 113 4.19 10.75 2.86
N ASP A 114 3.49 10.94 3.97
CA ASP A 114 4.08 10.95 5.32
C ASP A 114 3.31 10.00 6.25
N TRP A 115 3.84 9.84 7.47
CA TRP A 115 3.23 8.95 8.45
C TRP A 115 1.84 9.43 8.89
N THR A 116 1.65 10.73 8.96
CA THR A 116 0.38 11.37 9.34
C THR A 116 -0.74 10.98 8.38
N LEU A 117 -0.48 11.02 7.08
CA LEU A 117 -1.42 10.58 6.05
C LEU A 117 -1.69 9.08 6.14
N LEU A 118 -0.65 8.25 6.32
CA LEU A 118 -0.85 6.81 6.48
C LEU A 118 -1.75 6.50 7.67
N LYS A 119 -1.45 7.11 8.82
CA LYS A 119 -2.23 6.95 10.05
C LYS A 119 -3.67 7.36 9.83
N TYR A 120 -3.90 8.54 9.27
CA TYR A 120 -5.24 9.05 8.96
C TYR A 120 -6.04 8.03 8.15
N ILE A 121 -5.49 7.50 7.05
CA ILE A 121 -6.19 6.52 6.19
C ILE A 121 -6.41 5.16 6.86
N MET A 122 -5.48 4.72 7.71
CA MET A 122 -5.60 3.43 8.41
C MET A 122 -6.67 3.47 9.51
N GLU A 123 -6.78 4.61 10.20
CA GLU A 123 -7.70 4.82 11.32
C GLU A 123 -9.08 5.36 10.89
N ASP A 124 -9.22 5.84 9.65
CA ASP A 124 -10.49 6.32 9.12
C ASP A 124 -11.56 5.22 9.09
N GLU A 125 -12.77 5.57 9.52
CA GLU A 125 -13.93 4.68 9.48
C GLU A 125 -14.43 4.52 8.04
N GLU A 126 -14.47 5.62 7.27
CA GLU A 126 -14.93 5.65 5.88
C GLU A 126 -13.74 5.57 4.91
N LYS A 127 -13.16 4.37 4.79
CA LYS A 127 -11.96 4.19 3.96
C LYS A 127 -12.21 4.49 2.47
N PRO A 128 -11.41 5.36 1.83
CA PRO A 128 -11.59 5.69 0.41
C PRO A 128 -11.27 4.49 -0.48
N PRO A 129 -11.88 4.33 -1.67
CA PRO A 129 -11.78 3.10 -2.45
C PRO A 129 -10.35 2.66 -2.79
N GLY A 130 -9.41 3.59 -2.96
CA GLY A 130 -8.00 3.29 -3.24
C GLY A 130 -7.10 3.11 -2.01
N TRP A 131 -7.63 3.10 -0.79
CA TRP A 131 -6.83 3.01 0.44
C TRP A 131 -5.90 1.79 0.49
N LEU A 132 -6.36 0.63 0.00
CA LEU A 132 -5.54 -0.58 0.00
C LEU A 132 -4.40 -0.50 -1.03
N LEU A 133 -4.63 0.15 -2.16
CA LEU A 133 -3.59 0.44 -3.16
C LEU A 133 -2.56 1.42 -2.58
N PHE A 134 -3.01 2.41 -1.81
CA PHE A 134 -2.13 3.32 -1.09
C PHE A 134 -1.28 2.59 -0.04
N LEU A 135 -1.88 1.76 0.82
CA LEU A 135 -1.12 0.95 1.79
C LEU A 135 -0.10 0.06 1.08
N GLN A 136 -0.51 -0.59 -0.02
CA GLN A 136 0.40 -1.40 -0.83
C GLN A 136 1.57 -0.57 -1.38
N TYR A 137 1.31 0.62 -1.90
CA TYR A 137 2.32 1.55 -2.40
C TYR A 137 3.29 2.00 -1.29
N VAL A 138 2.79 2.33 -0.10
CA VAL A 138 3.60 2.70 1.07
C VAL A 138 4.53 1.56 1.48
N VAL A 139 4.01 0.34 1.63
CA VAL A 139 4.82 -0.82 2.02
C VAL A 139 5.88 -1.11 0.96
N GLN A 140 5.52 -1.05 -0.32
CA GLN A 140 6.47 -1.25 -1.42
C GLN A 140 7.56 -0.17 -1.43
N THR A 141 7.21 1.10 -1.18
CA THR A 141 8.17 2.21 -1.01
C THR A 141 9.17 1.93 0.10
N LEU A 142 8.69 1.44 1.25
CA LEU A 142 9.54 1.12 2.40
C LEU A 142 10.44 -0.09 2.13
N GLU A 143 9.93 -1.14 1.46
CA GLU A 143 10.70 -2.33 1.08
C GLU A 143 11.84 -1.95 0.13
N ASP A 144 11.55 -1.16 -0.93
CA ASP A 144 12.54 -0.77 -1.93
C ASP A 144 13.61 0.18 -1.33
N ASP A 145 13.19 1.18 -0.54
CA ASP A 145 14.09 2.06 0.20
C ASP A 145 15.00 1.28 1.16
N PHE A 146 14.43 0.35 1.93
CA PHE A 146 15.19 -0.48 2.86
C PHE A 146 16.22 -1.33 2.12
N GLN A 147 15.82 -2.05 1.06
CA GLN A 147 16.71 -2.92 0.29
C GLN A 147 17.81 -2.13 -0.40
N HIS A 148 17.49 -0.98 -0.98
CA HIS A 148 18.46 -0.10 -1.62
C HIS A 148 19.50 0.41 -0.61
N ASN A 149 19.04 0.97 0.51
CA ASN A 149 19.94 1.52 1.53
C ASN A 149 20.68 0.44 2.34
N LEU A 150 20.14 -0.78 2.45
CA LEU A 150 20.84 -1.92 3.04
C LEU A 150 22.06 -2.29 2.20
N ARG A 151 21.91 -2.38 0.86
CA ARG A 151 23.00 -2.67 -0.08
C ARG A 151 24.08 -1.59 -0.04
N LEU A 152 23.68 -0.32 0.03
CA LEU A 152 24.59 0.82 0.16
C LEU A 152 25.15 1.01 1.58
N ARG A 153 24.67 0.24 2.56
CA ARG A 153 24.97 0.38 4.00
C ARG A 153 24.59 1.74 4.60
N LEU A 154 23.68 2.48 3.95
CA LEU A 154 23.22 3.82 4.31
C LEU A 154 21.84 3.83 5.00
N LEU A 155 21.47 2.77 5.72
CA LEU A 155 20.17 2.68 6.40
C LEU A 155 19.80 3.90 7.26
N GLN A 156 20.77 4.62 7.82
CA GLN A 156 20.51 5.83 8.60
C GLN A 156 19.82 6.96 7.81
N LYS A 157 19.93 6.94 6.47
CA LYS A 157 19.32 7.90 5.56
C LYS A 157 17.99 7.41 4.95
N SER A 158 17.60 6.17 5.25
CA SER A 158 16.47 5.53 4.61
C SER A 158 15.13 6.03 5.16
N ILE A 159 14.10 6.05 4.32
CA ILE A 159 12.72 6.32 4.72
C ILE A 159 12.28 5.29 5.77
N ALA A 160 12.55 4.01 5.54
CA ALA A 160 12.22 2.92 6.46
C ALA A 160 12.80 3.16 7.87
N LYS A 161 14.05 3.63 7.98
CA LYS A 161 14.65 3.96 9.29
C LYS A 161 13.96 5.15 9.94
N LYS A 162 13.63 6.18 9.16
CA LYS A 162 12.95 7.37 9.65
C LYS A 162 11.53 7.06 10.17
N VAL A 163 10.87 6.06 9.61
CA VAL A 163 9.46 5.80 9.86
C VAL A 163 9.23 4.59 10.78
N LEU A 164 10.06 3.55 10.70
CA LEU A 164 9.86 2.26 11.37
C LEU A 164 11.00 1.90 12.35
N SER A 165 11.85 2.85 12.73
CA SER A 165 12.85 2.61 13.78
C SER A 165 12.18 2.39 15.13
N CYS A 166 12.47 1.25 15.76
CA CYS A 166 12.08 0.94 17.13
C CYS A 166 12.86 1.77 18.17
N ASP A 167 13.96 2.40 17.77
CA ASP A 167 14.75 3.28 18.63
C ASP A 167 14.28 4.74 18.58
N LYS A 168 13.84 5.22 17.41
CA LYS A 168 13.50 6.64 17.20
C LYS A 168 12.01 6.91 17.05
N CYS A 169 11.27 5.96 16.47
CA CYS A 169 9.88 6.15 16.02
C CYS A 169 9.00 4.98 16.48
N PHE A 170 9.18 4.55 17.73
CA PHE A 170 8.49 3.37 18.24
C PHE A 170 6.96 3.55 18.32
N SER A 171 6.46 4.79 18.43
CA SER A 171 5.03 5.10 18.31
C SER A 171 4.44 4.56 17.01
N ASN A 172 5.14 4.77 15.88
CA ASN A 172 4.72 4.31 14.56
C ASN A 172 4.67 2.77 14.52
N VAL A 173 5.66 2.11 15.11
CA VAL A 173 5.71 0.65 15.18
C VAL A 173 4.55 0.11 16.02
N LYS A 174 4.22 0.77 17.15
CA LYS A 174 3.06 0.44 17.99
C LYS A 174 1.75 0.55 17.22
N GLU A 175 1.58 1.62 16.44
CA GLU A 175 0.40 1.81 15.58
C GLU A 175 0.28 0.70 14.52
N VAL A 176 1.39 0.27 13.89
CA VAL A 176 1.36 -0.89 12.97
C VAL A 176 0.94 -2.18 13.68
N VAL A 177 1.39 -2.38 14.92
CA VAL A 177 0.95 -3.52 15.75
C VAL A 177 -0.55 -3.44 16.03
N GLU A 178 -1.05 -2.27 16.41
CA GLU A 178 -2.48 -2.03 16.66
C GLU A 178 -3.32 -2.29 15.42
N TRP A 179 -2.91 -1.79 14.25
CA TRP A 179 -3.59 -2.06 12.98
C TRP A 179 -3.56 -3.54 12.61
N LEU A 180 -2.46 -4.26 12.91
CA LEU A 180 -2.38 -5.69 12.64
C LEU A 180 -3.32 -6.49 13.54
N VAL A 181 -3.41 -6.14 14.82
CA VAL A 181 -4.36 -6.74 15.76
C VAL A 181 -5.80 -6.47 15.32
N ALA A 182 -6.11 -5.24 14.93
CA ALA A 182 -7.40 -4.86 14.37
C ALA A 182 -7.75 -5.69 13.11
N ALA A 183 -6.79 -5.87 12.20
CA ALA A 183 -6.98 -6.67 10.99
C ALA A 183 -7.22 -8.16 11.31
N VAL A 184 -6.50 -8.72 12.28
CA VAL A 184 -6.66 -10.12 12.72
C VAL A 184 -8.00 -10.35 13.42
N THR A 185 -8.45 -9.38 14.21
CA THR A 185 -9.71 -9.45 14.97
C THR A 185 -10.93 -9.03 14.16
N GLY A 186 -10.74 -8.48 12.96
CA GLY A 186 -11.81 -8.02 12.07
C GLY A 186 -12.40 -6.65 12.44
N VAL A 187 -11.85 -5.97 13.46
CA VAL A 187 -12.32 -4.66 13.89
C VAL A 187 -11.75 -3.58 12.97
N GLY A 188 -12.60 -2.73 12.37
CA GLY A 188 -12.17 -1.53 11.61
C GLY A 188 -11.80 -1.74 10.13
N PHE A 189 -11.98 -2.94 9.56
CA PHE A 189 -11.64 -3.25 8.15
C PHE A 189 -12.81 -3.81 7.33
N THR A 190 -14.01 -3.23 7.48
CA THR A 190 -15.20 -3.56 6.68
C THR A 190 -15.32 -2.65 5.46
N GLN A 191 -15.50 -3.21 4.26
CA GLN A 191 -15.72 -2.44 3.03
C GLN A 191 -17.22 -2.37 2.72
N PRO A 192 -17.74 -1.25 2.16
CA PRO A 192 -19.09 -1.21 1.60
C PRO A 192 -19.20 -2.18 0.42
N LEU A 193 -20.23 -3.02 0.45
CA LEU A 193 -20.58 -3.98 -0.60
C LEU A 193 -20.81 -3.24 -1.94
N GLU A 194 -20.02 -3.54 -2.98
CA GLU A 194 -20.38 -3.15 -4.34
C GLU A 194 -21.76 -3.73 -4.68
N GLN A 195 -22.71 -2.87 -5.03
CA GLN A 195 -24.08 -3.24 -5.41
C GLN A 195 -24.05 -4.20 -6.61
N PRO A 196 -24.82 -5.31 -6.60
CA PRO A 196 -25.03 -6.11 -7.80
C PRO A 196 -25.83 -5.31 -8.83
N GLN A 197 -25.21 -4.97 -9.96
CA GLN A 197 -25.95 -4.49 -11.13
C GLN A 197 -26.68 -5.68 -11.79
N GLU A 198 -27.97 -5.83 -11.52
CA GLU A 198 -28.95 -6.24 -12.54
C GLU A 198 -29.12 -5.03 -13.49
N VAL A 199 -29.21 -5.11 -14.82
CA VAL A 199 -30.13 -5.90 -15.66
C VAL A 199 -29.64 -5.96 -17.14
N SER A 200 -29.94 -7.09 -17.82
CA SER A 200 -30.25 -7.28 -19.27
C SER A 200 -29.15 -7.07 -20.34
N SER A 201 -28.98 -7.89 -21.40
CA SER A 201 -29.94 -8.73 -22.13
C SER A 201 -29.30 -9.68 -23.19
N THR A 202 -30.02 -10.77 -23.55
CA THR A 202 -30.04 -11.60 -24.80
C THR A 202 -28.86 -12.55 -25.12
N SER A 203 -28.99 -13.84 -25.56
CA SER A 203 -30.04 -14.58 -26.30
C SER A 203 -29.83 -16.13 -26.36
N ALA A 204 -30.94 -16.88 -26.50
CA ALA A 204 -31.20 -18.20 -27.18
C ALA A 204 -30.68 -19.54 -26.55
N GLU A 205 -31.54 -20.33 -25.89
CA GLU A 205 -32.35 -21.50 -26.37
C GLU A 205 -31.54 -22.80 -26.60
N THR A 206 -31.79 -23.91 -25.86
CA THR A 206 -32.78 -24.95 -26.23
C THR A 206 -33.00 -26.02 -25.11
N ARG A 207 -34.29 -26.32 -24.82
CA ARG A 207 -35.01 -27.61 -24.48
C ARG A 207 -34.31 -28.72 -23.64
N ALA A 208 -34.92 -29.51 -22.72
CA ALA A 208 -36.32 -29.79 -22.32
C ALA A 208 -36.36 -30.65 -21.00
N GLU A 209 -37.46 -30.50 -20.22
CA GLU A 209 -38.22 -31.49 -19.37
C GLU A 209 -37.51 -32.32 -18.25
N CYS A 210 -38.03 -32.66 -17.06
CA CYS A 210 -39.31 -32.48 -16.33
C CYS A 210 -39.18 -32.99 -14.85
N SER A 211 -40.04 -32.47 -13.94
CA SER A 211 -40.52 -33.04 -12.63
C SER A 211 -39.57 -33.03 -11.41
N SER A 212 -39.93 -32.72 -10.16
CA SER A 212 -41.20 -32.66 -9.41
C SER A 212 -41.10 -31.81 -8.10
N SER A 213 -42.27 -31.60 -7.47
CA SER A 213 -42.70 -30.72 -6.37
C SER A 213 -42.13 -30.90 -4.94
N ALA A 214 -42.01 -29.81 -4.16
CA ALA A 214 -42.59 -29.60 -2.80
C ALA A 214 -42.04 -28.33 -2.07
N PRO A 215 -42.74 -27.77 -1.05
CA PRO A 215 -42.79 -26.34 -0.77
C PRO A 215 -41.93 -25.83 0.41
N TRP A 216 -41.79 -24.49 0.45
CA TRP A 216 -41.03 -23.64 1.36
C TRP A 216 -41.35 -23.77 2.87
N LEU A 217 -40.37 -23.44 3.72
CA LEU A 217 -40.46 -22.55 4.90
C LEU A 217 -39.06 -22.36 5.56
N PRO A 218 -38.82 -21.31 6.36
CA PRO A 218 -37.74 -20.35 6.15
C PRO A 218 -36.59 -20.52 7.15
N SER A 219 -35.34 -20.32 6.70
CA SER A 219 -34.21 -20.20 7.62
C SER A 219 -33.87 -18.73 7.81
N THR A 220 -34.01 -18.30 9.05
CA THR A 220 -33.72 -16.98 9.61
C THR A 220 -32.40 -16.41 9.10
N ASN A 221 -32.49 -15.29 8.39
CA ASN A 221 -31.38 -14.41 8.04
C ASN A 221 -30.71 -13.87 9.30
N GLN A 222 -29.47 -14.27 9.58
CA GLN A 222 -28.42 -13.40 10.13
C GLN A 222 -27.07 -13.90 9.59
N ALA A 223 -26.79 -13.60 8.33
CA ALA A 223 -25.44 -13.66 7.81
C ALA A 223 -24.79 -12.31 8.13
N GLU A 224 -24.09 -12.26 9.27
CA GLU A 224 -23.08 -11.25 9.55
C GLU A 224 -22.05 -11.35 8.42
N VAL A 225 -22.10 -10.40 7.47
CA VAL A 225 -21.27 -10.42 6.27
C VAL A 225 -19.84 -10.12 6.69
N ALA A 226 -19.10 -11.19 6.97
CA ALA A 226 -17.66 -11.12 7.19
C ALA A 226 -17.01 -10.43 5.97
N PRO A 227 -16.05 -9.50 6.17
CA PRO A 227 -15.31 -8.92 5.06
C PRO A 227 -14.70 -10.05 4.21
N PRO A 228 -14.64 -9.91 2.88
CA PRO A 228 -14.17 -10.98 2.01
C PRO A 228 -12.76 -11.39 2.46
N ALA A 229 -12.61 -12.64 2.92
CA ALA A 229 -11.42 -13.11 3.66
C ALA A 229 -10.07 -12.77 2.98
N PHE A 230 -10.06 -12.66 1.65
CA PHE A 230 -8.92 -12.27 0.85
C PHE A 230 -8.41 -10.83 1.15
N PHE A 231 -9.32 -9.90 1.39
CA PHE A 231 -9.01 -8.50 1.63
C PHE A 231 -8.25 -8.33 2.95
N THR A 232 -8.81 -8.87 4.03
CA THR A 232 -8.21 -8.87 5.36
C THR A 232 -6.85 -9.56 5.37
N GLN A 233 -6.70 -10.68 4.66
CA GLN A 233 -5.42 -11.36 4.48
C GLN A 233 -4.35 -10.46 3.83
N LYS A 234 -4.73 -9.67 2.81
CA LYS A 234 -3.79 -8.76 2.13
C LYS A 234 -3.34 -7.63 3.05
N VAL A 235 -4.25 -7.05 3.83
CA VAL A 235 -3.92 -6.03 4.85
C VAL A 235 -2.95 -6.61 5.89
N MET A 236 -3.26 -7.77 6.44
CA MET A 236 -2.40 -8.46 7.40
C MET A 236 -0.99 -8.69 6.83
N LEU A 237 -0.88 -9.16 5.59
CA LEU A 237 0.41 -9.39 4.93
C LEU A 237 1.23 -8.10 4.78
N LEU A 238 0.60 -6.99 4.41
CA LEU A 238 1.25 -5.69 4.25
C LEU A 238 1.79 -5.16 5.59
N LEU A 239 0.99 -5.26 6.65
CA LEU A 239 1.39 -4.84 8.00
C LEU A 239 2.51 -5.73 8.57
N GLN A 240 2.45 -7.05 8.34
CA GLN A 240 3.53 -7.98 8.71
C GLN A 240 4.84 -7.65 8.01
N ARG A 241 4.80 -7.21 6.74
CA ARG A 241 6.00 -6.75 6.02
C ARG A 241 6.58 -5.48 6.65
N MET A 242 5.75 -4.52 7.04
CA MET A 242 6.21 -3.33 7.76
C MET A 242 6.91 -3.69 9.07
N LEU A 243 6.33 -4.60 9.87
CA LEU A 243 6.98 -5.07 11.10
C LEU A 243 8.30 -5.81 10.83
N SER A 244 8.36 -6.58 9.75
CA SER A 244 9.59 -7.25 9.33
C SER A 244 10.71 -6.25 9.03
N ILE A 245 10.40 -5.13 8.37
CA ILE A 245 11.34 -4.03 8.15
C ILE A 245 11.74 -3.40 9.50
N ALA A 246 10.78 -3.14 10.39
CA ALA A 246 11.02 -2.51 11.70
C ALA A 246 12.00 -3.31 12.58
N VAL A 247 11.93 -4.65 12.54
CA VAL A 247 12.88 -5.53 13.24
C VAL A 247 14.31 -5.31 12.75
N GLU A 248 14.52 -5.13 11.45
CA GLU A 248 15.87 -5.12 10.88
C GLU A 248 16.49 -3.74 10.73
N VAL A 249 15.65 -2.70 10.59
CA VAL A 249 16.11 -1.35 10.22
C VAL A 249 17.05 -0.71 11.25
N ASP A 250 16.96 -1.15 12.51
CA ASP A 250 17.84 -0.68 13.58
C ASP A 250 19.19 -1.40 13.66
N ARG A 251 19.41 -2.46 12.87
CA ARG A 251 20.58 -3.37 12.97
C ARG A 251 20.75 -4.00 14.36
N SER A 252 19.69 -4.01 15.15
CA SER A 252 19.61 -4.60 16.48
C SER A 252 18.37 -5.52 16.58
N PRO A 253 18.26 -6.55 15.70
CA PRO A 253 17.02 -7.29 15.51
C PRO A 253 16.49 -7.95 16.78
N ASN A 254 17.36 -8.36 17.71
CA ASN A 254 16.94 -8.89 19.01
C ASN A 254 16.29 -7.81 19.90
N CYS A 255 16.83 -6.59 19.92
CA CYS A 255 16.26 -5.50 20.71
C CYS A 255 14.92 -5.04 20.10
N SER A 256 14.87 -4.88 18.78
CA SER A 256 13.65 -4.50 18.08
C SER A 256 12.57 -5.57 18.20
N SER A 257 12.93 -6.86 18.06
CA SER A 257 11.98 -7.95 18.23
C SER A 257 11.46 -8.06 19.66
N CYS A 258 12.30 -7.86 20.68
CA CYS A 258 11.84 -7.79 22.08
C CYS A 258 10.83 -6.66 22.27
N LYS A 259 11.13 -5.43 21.81
CA LYS A 259 10.21 -4.28 21.92
C LYS A 259 8.86 -4.55 21.24
N ILE A 260 8.89 -5.10 20.02
CA ILE A 260 7.67 -5.43 19.28
C ILE A 260 6.89 -6.55 20.00
N ALA A 261 7.59 -7.57 20.51
CA ALA A 261 6.98 -8.67 21.24
C ALA A 261 6.29 -8.17 22.53
N ASP A 262 6.91 -7.27 23.29
CA ASP A 262 6.33 -6.71 24.51
C ASP A 262 4.98 -6.04 24.24
N VAL A 263 4.87 -5.30 23.13
CA VAL A 263 3.60 -4.69 22.69
C VAL A 263 2.62 -5.75 22.23
N MET A 264 3.02 -6.67 21.35
CA MET A 264 2.15 -7.76 20.85
C MET A 264 1.58 -8.62 21.98
N PHE A 265 2.39 -8.96 22.98
CA PHE A 265 1.97 -9.80 24.10
C PHE A 265 0.91 -9.14 24.96
N SER A 266 0.89 -7.80 25.06
CA SER A 266 -0.17 -7.10 25.79
C SER A 266 -1.56 -7.36 25.19
N PHE A 267 -1.65 -7.49 23.87
CA PHE A 267 -2.90 -7.81 23.15
C PHE A 267 -3.26 -9.29 23.22
N ILE A 268 -2.27 -10.19 23.17
CA ILE A 268 -2.51 -11.65 23.20
C ILE A 268 -2.91 -12.10 24.62
N LEU A 269 -2.22 -11.59 25.63
CA LEU A 269 -2.32 -12.13 26.99
C LEU A 269 -3.39 -11.42 27.84
N ASN A 270 -4.03 -10.35 27.33
CA ASN A 270 -5.03 -9.55 28.06
C ASN A 270 -4.62 -9.29 29.53
N ILE A 271 -3.32 -9.03 29.76
CA ILE A 271 -2.81 -8.93 31.15
C ILE A 271 -3.44 -7.69 31.76
N PRO A 272 -4.30 -7.83 32.79
CA PRO A 272 -4.86 -6.66 33.46
C PRO A 272 -3.69 -5.85 34.00
N LEU A 273 -3.72 -4.53 33.78
CA LEU A 273 -2.82 -3.60 34.46
C LEU A 273 -2.83 -3.97 35.94
N ARG A 274 -1.72 -4.53 36.44
CA ARG A 274 -1.58 -4.83 37.86
C ARG A 274 -1.79 -3.52 38.59
N SER A 275 -2.93 -3.35 39.25
CA SER A 275 -3.08 -2.32 40.26
C SER A 275 -1.95 -2.55 41.26
N GLN A 276 -1.05 -1.57 41.35
CA GLN A 276 0.04 -1.60 42.31
C GLN A 276 -0.55 -1.90 43.69
N ARG A 277 -0.07 -2.97 44.31
CA ARG A 277 -0.27 -3.24 45.73
C ARG A 277 0.73 -2.45 46.55
#